data_AF-A0A7X6TK92-F1
#
_entry.id   AF-A0A7X6TK92-F1
#
_cell.length_a   1.000
_cell.length_b   1.000
_cell.length_c   1.000
_cell.angle_alpha   90.00
_cell.angle_beta   90.00
_cell.angle_gamma   90.00
#
_symmetry.space_group_name_H-M   'P 1'
#
loop_
_entity.id
_entity.type
_entity.pdbx_description
1 polymer ?
#
loop_
_entity_poly.entity_id
_entity_poly.type
_entity_poly.pdbx_seq_one_letter_code
_entity_poly.pdbx_strand_id
1 'polypeptide(L)'
;KITPQYGIELMDVMFKRVNYIESVRLKVYDRMISERKRIAAEKRSTGEGLKAEILGRVDRELAEITSKARREATEIRGAADAEATRIYGEAYSGHAEFFAFQKSLESYRNIITKNTSLILSSDSDLFHYLENQKVRK
;
A
#
# COMPACT_ATOMS: atom_id res chain seq x y z
N LYS A 1 -37.77 -18.85 -65.51
CA LYS A 1 -36.50 -18.80 -66.30
C LYS A 1 -36.00 -17.36 -66.28
N ILE A 2 -34.72 -17.12 -65.95
CA ILE A 2 -34.22 -15.79 -65.53
C ILE A 2 -33.97 -14.84 -66.72
N THR A 3 -33.98 -15.32 -67.97
CA THR A 3 -33.81 -14.48 -69.18
C THR A 3 -34.70 -14.89 -70.38
N PRO A 4 -36.05 -14.83 -70.28
CA PRO A 4 -36.93 -15.24 -71.39
C PRO A 4 -36.86 -14.30 -72.60
N GLN A 5 -36.60 -13.01 -72.37
CA GLN A 5 -36.58 -11.97 -73.42
C GLN A 5 -35.41 -12.07 -74.41
N TYR A 6 -34.39 -12.89 -74.14
CA TYR A 6 -33.23 -13.05 -75.02
C TYR A 6 -33.14 -14.45 -75.67
N GLY A 7 -34.08 -15.36 -75.35
CA GLY A 7 -34.04 -16.73 -75.86
C GLY A 7 -32.87 -17.59 -75.35
N ILE A 8 -32.19 -17.17 -74.27
CA ILE A 8 -31.01 -17.84 -73.71
C ILE A 8 -31.31 -18.36 -72.30
N GLU A 9 -30.85 -19.59 -72.00
CA GLU A 9 -30.99 -20.23 -70.71
C GLU A 9 -29.69 -20.10 -69.90
N LEU A 10 -29.77 -19.42 -68.74
CA LEU A 10 -28.66 -19.26 -67.81
C LEU A 10 -28.45 -20.57 -67.04
N MET A 11 -27.31 -21.23 -67.24
CA MET A 11 -26.97 -22.49 -66.56
C MET A 11 -26.28 -22.25 -65.21
N ASP A 12 -25.25 -21.40 -65.16
CA ASP A 12 -24.52 -21.04 -63.92
C ASP A 12 -23.77 -19.71 -64.09
N VAL A 13 -23.47 -19.04 -62.98
CA VAL A 13 -22.67 -17.80 -62.91
C VAL A 13 -21.42 -18.07 -62.07
N MET A 14 -20.28 -18.24 -62.75
CA MET A 14 -18.99 -18.38 -62.10
C MET A 14 -18.18 -17.08 -62.15
N PHE A 15 -17.51 -16.75 -61.05
CA PHE A 15 -16.55 -15.66 -61.03
C PHE A 15 -15.33 -16.03 -61.88
N LYS A 16 -15.11 -15.30 -62.97
CA LYS A 16 -13.88 -15.38 -63.75
C LYS A 16 -12.73 -14.82 -62.90
N ARG A 17 -11.63 -15.57 -62.80
CA ARG A 17 -10.45 -15.22 -61.99
C ARG A 17 -10.07 -13.75 -62.23
N VAL A 18 -10.20 -12.91 -61.20
CA VAL A 18 -9.87 -11.48 -61.27
C VAL A 18 -8.34 -11.37 -61.25
N ASN A 19 -7.72 -11.26 -62.41
CA ASN A 19 -6.28 -11.04 -62.53
C ASN A 19 -5.98 -9.59 -62.11
N TYR A 20 -5.76 -9.38 -60.81
CA TYR A 20 -5.32 -8.08 -60.29
C TYR A 20 -3.89 -7.79 -60.78
N ILE A 21 -3.70 -6.62 -61.39
CA ILE A 21 -2.39 -6.08 -61.74
C ILE A 21 -1.52 -6.06 -60.48
N GLU A 22 -0.35 -6.69 -60.53
CA GLU A 22 0.54 -6.89 -59.37
C GLU A 22 0.86 -5.57 -58.65
N SER A 23 1.07 -4.49 -59.41
CA SER A 23 1.32 -3.15 -58.89
C SER A 23 0.17 -2.57 -58.05
N VAL A 24 -1.08 -2.90 -58.35
CA VAL A 24 -2.25 -2.48 -57.56
C VAL A 24 -2.34 -3.28 -56.27
N ARG A 25 -2.03 -4.59 -56.33
CA ARG A 25 -2.07 -5.48 -55.17
C ARG A 25 -1.07 -5.07 -54.09
N LEU A 26 0.16 -4.73 -54.48
CA LEU A 26 1.19 -4.24 -53.55
C LEU A 26 0.74 -2.97 -52.82
N LYS A 27 0.17 -1.99 -53.54
CA LYS A 27 -0.36 -0.76 -52.93
C LYS A 27 -1.48 -1.00 -51.93
N VAL A 28 -2.37 -1.97 -52.20
CA VAL A 28 -3.44 -2.33 -51.26
C VAL A 28 -2.86 -2.98 -50.01
N TYR A 29 -1.87 -3.87 -50.15
CA TYR A 29 -1.19 -4.46 -48.99
C TYR A 29 -0.45 -3.42 -48.14
N ASP A 30 0.25 -2.47 -48.76
CA ASP A 30 0.93 -1.39 -48.04
C ASP A 30 -0.06 -0.53 -47.24
N ARG A 31 -1.22 -0.24 -47.83
CA ARG A 31 -2.31 0.47 -47.14
C ARG A 31 -2.86 -0.35 -45.98
N MET A 32 -3.10 -1.65 -46.18
CA MET A 32 -3.59 -2.54 -45.12
C MET A 32 -2.59 -2.64 -43.96
N ILE A 33 -1.29 -2.77 -44.25
CA ILE A 33 -0.23 -2.81 -43.24
C ILE A 33 -0.18 -1.50 -42.45
N SER A 34 -0.22 -0.37 -43.15
CA SER A 34 -0.21 0.96 -42.53
C SER A 34 -1.42 1.16 -41.61
N GLU A 35 -2.61 0.76 -42.07
CA GLU A 35 -3.83 0.85 -41.27
C GLU A 35 -3.78 -0.06 -40.04
N ARG A 36 -3.28 -1.28 -40.18
CA ARG A 36 -3.06 -2.20 -39.04
C ARG A 36 -2.07 -1.63 -38.03
N LYS A 37 -0.97 -1.02 -38.50
CA LYS A 37 0.01 -0.35 -37.64
C LYS A 37 -0.63 0.83 -36.90
N ARG A 38 -1.44 1.64 -37.57
CA ARG A 38 -2.17 2.77 -36.99
C ARG A 38 -3.11 2.31 -35.87
N ILE A 39 -3.94 1.31 -36.14
CA ILE A 39 -4.86 0.74 -35.13
C ILE A 39 -4.09 0.15 -33.94
N ALA A 40 -2.97 -0.53 -34.19
CA ALA A 40 -2.15 -1.08 -33.11
C ALA A 40 -1.50 0.03 -32.25
N ALA A 41 -1.04 1.12 -32.88
CA ALA A 41 -0.48 2.27 -32.17
C ALA A 41 -1.53 2.97 -31.31
N GLU A 42 -2.73 3.19 -31.86
CA GLU A 42 -3.87 3.76 -31.15
C GLU A 42 -4.24 2.93 -29.91
N LYS A 43 -4.40 1.61 -30.08
CA LYS A 43 -4.71 0.71 -28.96
C LYS A 43 -3.62 0.70 -27.88
N ARG A 44 -2.34 0.75 -28.26
CA ARG A 44 -1.24 0.83 -27.29
C ARG A 44 -1.28 2.15 -26.52
N SER A 45 -1.44 3.27 -27.22
CA SER A 45 -1.53 4.59 -26.60
C SER A 45 -2.72 4.70 -25.64
N THR A 46 -3.90 4.19 -26.03
CA THR A 46 -5.06 4.12 -25.13
C THR A 46 -4.77 3.24 -23.91
N GLY A 47 -4.15 2.07 -24.11
CA GLY A 47 -3.80 1.17 -23.01
C GLY A 47 -2.79 1.80 -22.04
N GLU A 48 -1.79 2.50 -22.55
CA GLU A 48 -0.81 3.24 -21.75
C GLU A 48 -1.46 4.39 -20.96
N GLY A 49 -2.38 5.14 -21.58
CA GLY A 49 -3.15 6.19 -20.92
C GLY A 49 -4.00 5.66 -19.77
N LEU A 50 -4.80 4.61 -20.03
CA LEU A 50 -5.62 3.96 -19.01
C LEU A 50 -4.78 3.38 -17.87
N LYS A 51 -3.63 2.77 -18.20
CA LYS A 51 -2.70 2.27 -17.20
C LYS A 51 -2.19 3.41 -16.30
N ALA A 52 -1.75 4.52 -16.88
CA ALA A 52 -1.25 5.66 -16.13
C ALA A 52 -2.33 6.26 -15.23
N GLU A 53 -3.56 6.37 -15.72
CA GLU A 53 -4.71 6.83 -14.94
C GLU A 53 -5.02 5.91 -13.76
N ILE A 54 -5.09 4.60 -14.00
CA ILE A 54 -5.36 3.60 -12.95
C ILE A 54 -4.27 3.65 -11.88
N LEU A 55 -2.99 3.67 -12.28
CA LEU A 55 -1.88 3.74 -11.34
C LEU A 55 -1.91 5.03 -10.52
N GLY A 56 -2.11 6.18 -11.17
CA GLY A 56 -2.22 7.46 -10.47
C GLY A 56 -3.36 7.50 -9.46
N ARG A 57 -4.51 6.88 -9.79
CA ARG A 57 -5.64 6.75 -8.86
C ARG A 57 -5.30 5.83 -7.69
N VAL A 58 -4.69 4.67 -7.94
CA VAL A 58 -4.29 3.71 -6.90
C VAL A 58 -3.29 4.36 -5.94
N ASP A 59 -2.27 5.05 -6.45
CA ASP A 59 -1.25 5.71 -5.63
C ASP A 59 -1.87 6.80 -4.74
N ARG A 60 -2.80 7.58 -5.29
CA ARG A 60 -3.54 8.61 -4.54
C ARG A 60 -4.40 7.98 -3.43
N GLU A 61 -5.19 6.96 -3.76
CA GLU A 61 -6.05 6.26 -2.79
C GLU A 61 -5.21 5.63 -1.67
N LEU A 62 -4.10 4.99 -2.01
CA LEU A 62 -3.16 4.42 -1.05
C LEU A 62 -2.57 5.49 -0.11
N ALA A 63 -2.12 6.62 -0.67
CA ALA A 63 -1.59 7.73 0.11
C ALA A 63 -2.65 8.31 1.07
N GLU A 64 -3.89 8.45 0.61
CA GLU A 64 -5.00 8.95 1.42
C GLU A 64 -5.34 7.99 2.58
N ILE A 65 -5.48 6.69 2.29
CA ILE A 65 -5.79 5.67 3.29
C ILE A 65 -4.68 5.59 4.34
N THR A 66 -3.41 5.51 3.90
CA THR A 66 -2.27 5.42 4.82
C THR A 66 -2.10 6.68 5.66
N SER A 67 -2.36 7.86 5.09
CA SER A 67 -2.34 9.13 5.83
C SER A 67 -3.44 9.18 6.89
N LYS A 68 -4.68 8.84 6.54
CA LYS A 68 -5.80 8.78 7.50
C LYS A 68 -5.52 7.80 8.64
N ALA A 69 -5.10 6.58 8.31
CA ALA A 69 -4.77 5.57 9.31
C ALA A 69 -3.64 6.03 10.26
N ARG A 70 -2.60 6.69 9.74
CA ARG A 70 -1.53 7.27 10.58
C ARG A 70 -2.03 8.40 11.45
N ARG A 71 -2.89 9.27 10.93
CA ARG A 71 -3.49 10.38 11.68
C ARG A 71 -4.29 9.83 12.86
N GLU A 72 -5.23 8.92 12.60
CA GLU A 72 -6.06 8.29 13.62
C GLU A 72 -5.21 7.56 14.67
N ALA A 73 -4.21 6.78 14.25
CA ALA A 73 -3.31 6.11 15.18
C ALA A 73 -2.52 7.10 16.06
N THR A 74 -2.18 8.27 15.53
CA THR A 74 -1.44 9.31 16.29
C THR A 74 -2.37 10.04 17.24
N GLU A 75 -3.60 10.34 16.84
CA GLU A 75 -4.64 10.90 17.71
C GLU A 75 -4.95 9.97 18.88
N ILE A 76 -5.14 8.67 18.63
CA ILE A 76 -5.40 7.67 19.66
C ILE A 76 -4.23 7.55 20.63
N ARG A 77 -2.99 7.47 20.13
CA ARG A 77 -1.80 7.43 21.01
C ARG A 77 -1.67 8.71 21.83
N GLY A 78 -1.86 9.87 21.21
CA GLY A 78 -1.80 11.16 21.92
C GLY A 78 -2.84 11.26 23.04
N ALA A 79 -4.06 10.81 22.80
CA ALA A 79 -5.11 10.76 23.82
C ALA A 79 -4.76 9.77 24.95
N ALA A 80 -4.25 8.59 24.61
CA ALA A 80 -3.82 7.60 25.60
C ALA A 80 -2.65 8.09 26.45
N ASP A 81 -1.64 8.73 25.84
CA ASP A 81 -0.47 9.28 26.53
C ASP A 81 -0.87 10.44 27.45
N ALA A 82 -1.78 11.31 27.00
CA ALA A 82 -2.32 12.39 27.82
C ALA A 82 -3.07 11.85 29.03
N GLU A 83 -3.93 10.85 28.85
CA GLU A 83 -4.67 10.23 29.93
C GLU A 83 -3.77 9.48 30.91
N ALA A 84 -2.77 8.74 30.41
CA ALA A 84 -1.77 8.09 31.25
C ALA A 84 -1.00 9.13 32.08
N THR A 85 -0.56 10.22 31.45
CA THR A 85 0.16 11.31 32.14
C THR A 85 -0.70 11.97 33.21
N ARG A 86 -1.99 12.19 32.93
CA ARG A 86 -2.95 12.73 33.90
C ARG A 86 -3.09 11.82 35.12
N ILE A 87 -3.30 10.52 34.91
CA ILE A 87 -3.40 9.52 35.98
C ILE A 87 -2.11 9.45 36.79
N TYR A 88 -0.94 9.48 36.14
CA TYR A 88 0.35 9.50 36.83
C TYR A 88 0.53 10.77 37.67
N GLY A 89 0.15 11.94 37.16
CA GLY A 89 0.18 13.20 37.91
C GLY A 89 -0.75 13.20 39.12
N GLU A 90 -1.95 12.66 38.97
CA GLU A 90 -2.92 12.49 40.07
C GLU A 90 -2.40 11.51 41.13
N ALA A 91 -1.84 10.38 40.72
CA ALA A 91 -1.24 9.40 41.64
C ALA A 91 -0.04 10.00 42.39
N TYR A 92 0.81 10.78 41.70
CA TYR A 92 1.96 11.44 42.31
C TYR A 92 1.55 12.53 43.31
N SER A 93 0.52 13.31 42.99
CA SER A 93 0.00 14.36 43.88
C SER A 93 -0.72 13.81 45.12
N GLY A 94 -1.25 12.58 45.06
CA GLY A 94 -1.80 11.87 46.22
C GLY A 94 -0.72 11.54 47.26
N HIS A 95 0.30 10.77 46.88
CA HIS A 95 1.42 10.38 47.76
C HIS A 95 2.71 10.10 46.96
N ALA A 96 3.51 11.15 46.73
CA ALA A 96 4.73 11.10 45.92
C ALA A 96 5.74 10.02 46.36
N GLU A 97 5.94 9.84 47.68
CA GLU A 97 6.90 8.86 48.22
C GLU A 97 6.46 7.42 48.01
N PHE A 98 5.16 7.12 48.13
CA PHE A 98 4.63 5.78 47.88
C PHE A 98 4.67 5.42 46.39
N PHE A 99 4.39 6.38 45.51
CA PHE A 99 4.50 6.19 44.07
C PHE A 99 5.96 5.91 43.65
N ALA A 100 6.91 6.70 44.14
CA ALA A 100 8.34 6.51 43.87
C ALA A 100 8.86 5.15 44.37
N PHE A 101 8.40 4.71 45.54
CA PHE A 101 8.70 3.38 46.07
C PHE A 101 8.14 2.26 45.17
N GLN A 102 6.85 2.34 44.80
CA GLN A 102 6.22 1.33 43.95
C GLN A 102 6.86 1.24 42.56
N LYS A 103 7.24 2.38 41.96
CA LYS A 103 7.94 2.40 40.67
C LYS A 103 9.35 1.81 40.74
N SER A 104 10.04 2.03 41.86
CA SER A 104 11.33 1.40 42.13
C SER A 104 11.18 -0.13 42.17
N LEU A 105 10.18 -0.66 42.88
CA LEU A 105 9.90 -2.11 42.94
C LEU A 105 9.56 -2.71 41.57
N GLU A 106 8.77 -2.02 40.75
CA GLU A 106 8.42 -2.46 39.41
C GLU A 106 9.64 -2.48 38.49
N SER A 107 10.52 -1.48 38.61
CA SER A 107 11.79 -1.42 37.89
C SER A 107 12.73 -2.56 38.30
N TYR A 108 12.81 -2.90 39.59
CA TYR A 108 13.59 -4.07 40.05
C TYR A 108 13.09 -5.36 39.42
N ARG A 109 11.77 -5.54 39.31
CA ARG A 109 11.16 -6.72 38.68
C ARG A 109 11.51 -6.84 37.20
N ASN A 110 11.63 -5.72 36.49
CA ASN A 110 11.96 -5.70 35.06
C ASN A 110 13.46 -5.94 34.82
N ILE A 111 14.32 -5.44 35.69
CA ILE A 111 15.79 -5.49 35.53
C ILE A 111 16.36 -6.82 36.05
N ILE A 112 15.81 -7.36 37.14
CA ILE A 112 16.27 -8.59 37.79
C ILE A 112 15.55 -9.80 37.18
N THR A 113 16.12 -10.35 36.10
CA THR A 113 15.73 -11.64 35.53
C THR A 113 16.67 -12.76 35.98
N LYS A 114 16.31 -14.04 35.74
CA LYS A 114 16.99 -15.23 36.30
C LYS A 114 18.52 -15.30 36.06
N ASN A 115 19.08 -14.57 35.10
CA ASN A 115 20.50 -14.58 34.74
C ASN A 115 21.17 -13.19 34.74
N THR A 116 20.61 -12.17 35.41
CA THR A 116 21.21 -10.82 35.41
C THR A 116 22.24 -10.68 36.54
N SER A 117 23.51 -10.42 36.20
CA SER A 117 24.52 -9.92 37.14
C SER A 117 24.59 -8.40 37.02
N LEU A 118 24.17 -7.68 38.05
CA LEU A 118 24.03 -6.22 38.05
C LEU A 118 25.21 -5.60 38.80
N ILE A 119 26.05 -4.81 38.12
CA ILE A 119 27.12 -4.03 38.74
C ILE A 119 26.63 -2.59 38.81
N LEU A 120 26.36 -2.12 40.03
CA LEU A 120 25.86 -0.77 40.29
C LEU A 120 26.76 -0.05 41.30
N SER A 121 26.90 1.26 41.11
CA SER A 121 27.56 2.14 42.09
C SER A 121 26.67 2.28 43.34
N SER A 122 27.28 2.44 44.50
CA SER A 122 26.59 2.67 45.79
C SER A 122 25.79 3.97 45.84
N ASP A 123 26.03 4.89 44.91
CA ASP A 123 25.36 6.19 44.81
C ASP A 123 24.17 6.18 43.83
N SER A 124 23.66 5.00 43.47
CA SER A 124 22.55 4.85 42.54
C SER A 124 21.21 5.02 43.24
N ASP A 125 20.31 5.85 42.69
CA ASP A 125 18.90 5.98 43.13
C ASP A 125 18.18 4.63 43.22
N LEU A 126 18.66 3.64 42.46
CA LEU A 126 18.17 2.27 42.47
C LEU A 126 18.37 1.58 43.82
N PHE A 127 19.36 1.96 44.65
CA PHE A 127 19.62 1.36 45.96
C PHE A 127 19.00 2.12 47.13
N HIS A 128 18.46 3.34 46.91
CA HIS A 128 17.97 4.21 47.98
C HIS A 128 16.94 3.54 48.90
N TYR A 129 16.04 2.72 48.35
CA TYR A 129 15.03 1.98 49.11
C TYR A 129 15.52 0.64 49.69
N LEU A 130 16.66 0.12 49.24
CA LEU A 130 17.27 -1.12 49.73
C LEU A 130 18.29 -0.86 50.85
N GLU A 131 18.97 0.29 50.84
CA GLU A 131 19.98 0.69 51.83
C GLU A 131 19.39 0.97 53.22
N ASN A 132 18.15 1.48 53.27
CA ASN A 132 17.47 1.83 54.52
C ASN A 132 16.94 0.63 55.32
N GLN A 133 17.07 -0.61 54.84
CA GLN A 133 16.90 -1.80 55.69
C GLN A 133 18.18 -2.08 56.48
N LYS A 134 18.51 -1.21 57.43
CA LYS A 134 19.35 -1.63 58.56
C LYS A 134 18.60 -2.72 59.31
N VAL A 135 18.97 -3.97 59.05
CA VAL A 135 18.59 -5.13 59.85
C VAL A 135 18.92 -4.79 61.30
N ARG A 136 17.90 -4.43 62.06
CA ARG A 136 18.00 -4.36 63.52
C ARG A 136 18.33 -5.78 63.98
N LYS A 137 19.56 -5.97 64.43
CA LYS A 137 19.90 -7.09 65.33
C LYS A 137 19.12 -6.95 66.63
#